data_AF-A0A2G5ULE8-F1
#
_entry.id   AF-A0A2G5ULE8-F1
#
_cell.length_a   1.000
_cell.length_b   1.000
_cell.length_c   1.000
_cell.angle_alpha   90.00
_cell.angle_beta   90.00
_cell.angle_gamma   90.00
#
_symmetry.space_group_name_H-M   'P 1'
#
loop_
_entity.id
_entity.type
_entity.pdbx_description
1 polymer ?
#
loop_
_entity_poly.entity_id
_entity_poly.type
_entity_poly.pdbx_seq_one_letter_code
_entity_poly.pdbx_strand_id
1 'polypeptide(L)'
;MVHFFFQYSVPPTIMPINLHKLPKEVILEVLRNVEFREIILYSLLSTNSKKNVTSLNYKAYTMKMSFASHSLTIRFIFVDPILNRLLKLEIPKDGLFIDKKLPEGVEMSGDGLIAVEFCSTGERKIGEVVEHFSRMFHCSERKQMDFHTNQKLFKPSQILQHFGNPSTLTIFGDDEVENSEILETFTRVDTLYLPRKDQDLQKILIRNFNCLDYGFLGPVPLSLEDLLCVNAKSFTAMEAQISQRDTNRFFKLWIAGSNSRLVHMEIQLWQQVLNPEVIIKGIPYVAIPEDVERVVESSAEVLKGQRIQGGFDIFRN
;
A
#
# COMPACT_ATOMS: atom_id res chain seq x y z
N MET A 1 -54.38 1.98 30.23
CA MET A 1 -53.79 2.86 29.19
C MET A 1 -52.98 1.96 28.27
N VAL A 2 -53.52 1.78 27.06
CA VAL A 2 -52.97 1.26 25.79
C VAL A 2 -51.85 0.20 25.80
N HIS A 3 -52.24 -0.98 25.33
CA HIS A 3 -51.41 -2.09 24.84
C HIS A 3 -50.60 -1.71 23.59
N PHE A 4 -49.43 -2.33 23.40
CA PHE A 4 -49.04 -2.91 22.11
C PHE A 4 -48.29 -4.22 22.34
N PHE A 5 -49.02 -5.33 22.29
CA PHE A 5 -48.43 -6.65 22.01
C PHE A 5 -48.42 -6.80 20.49
N PHE A 6 -47.24 -6.77 19.87
CA PHE A 6 -47.10 -7.26 18.50
C PHE A 6 -47.06 -8.79 18.56
N GLN A 7 -48.23 -9.43 18.39
CA GLN A 7 -48.29 -10.79 17.89
C GLN A 7 -47.82 -10.75 16.43
N TYR A 8 -46.53 -10.98 16.21
CA TYR A 8 -46.08 -11.42 14.89
C TYR A 8 -46.48 -12.87 14.73
N SER A 9 -47.47 -13.09 13.88
CA SER A 9 -47.77 -14.36 13.26
C SER A 9 -46.47 -14.92 12.68
N VAL A 10 -46.10 -16.15 13.06
CA VAL A 10 -44.99 -16.86 12.41
C VAL A 10 -45.36 -16.95 10.92
N PRO A 11 -44.59 -16.35 10.00
CA PRO A 11 -44.84 -16.55 8.57
C PRO A 11 -44.70 -18.05 8.27
N PRO A 12 -45.35 -18.59 7.23
CA PRO A 12 -45.16 -19.99 6.85
C PRO A 12 -43.66 -20.24 6.76
N THR A 13 -43.21 -21.31 7.42
CA THR A 13 -41.79 -21.69 7.50
C THR A 13 -41.24 -21.70 6.08
N ILE A 14 -40.56 -20.61 5.69
CA ILE A 14 -39.82 -20.57 4.43
C ILE A 14 -38.77 -21.64 4.65
N MET A 15 -38.96 -22.80 3.99
CA MET A 15 -37.93 -23.82 4.00
C MET A 15 -36.64 -23.12 3.59
N PRO A 16 -35.59 -23.13 4.43
CA PRO A 16 -34.36 -22.44 4.08
C PRO A 16 -33.90 -23.02 2.76
N ILE A 17 -33.84 -22.17 1.73
CA ILE A 17 -33.37 -22.57 0.41
C ILE A 17 -31.95 -23.09 0.61
N ASN A 18 -31.76 -24.38 0.37
CA ASN A 18 -30.43 -24.96 0.44
C ASN A 18 -29.66 -24.50 -0.79
N LEU A 19 -28.90 -23.41 -0.64
CA LEU A 19 -28.12 -22.80 -1.71
C LEU A 19 -27.25 -23.84 -2.43
N HIS A 20 -26.72 -24.83 -1.72
CA HIS A 20 -25.86 -25.87 -2.30
C HIS A 20 -26.60 -26.90 -3.17
N LYS A 21 -27.94 -26.93 -3.16
CA LYS A 21 -28.76 -27.77 -4.03
C LYS A 21 -29.15 -27.09 -5.34
N LEU A 22 -28.88 -25.79 -5.49
CA LEU A 22 -29.20 -25.03 -6.69
C LEU A 22 -28.14 -25.26 -7.78
N PRO A 23 -28.51 -25.09 -9.07
CA PRO A 23 -27.53 -25.03 -10.15
C PRO A 23 -26.50 -23.93 -9.92
N LYS A 24 -25.25 -24.16 -10.33
CA LYS A 24 -24.13 -23.24 -10.10
C LYS A 24 -24.45 -21.80 -10.52
N GLU A 25 -25.07 -21.60 -11.68
CA GLU A 25 -25.41 -20.25 -12.17
C GLU A 25 -26.40 -19.52 -11.27
N VAL A 26 -27.37 -20.24 -10.70
CA VAL A 26 -28.34 -19.68 -9.75
C VAL A 26 -27.65 -19.31 -8.44
N ILE A 27 -26.70 -20.13 -7.98
CA ILE A 27 -25.89 -19.82 -6.78
C ILE A 27 -25.12 -18.51 -6.99
N LEU A 28 -24.45 -18.36 -8.14
CA LEU A 28 -23.69 -17.15 -8.43
C LEU A 28 -24.59 -15.92 -8.49
N GLU A 29 -25.78 -16.05 -9.09
CA GLU A 29 -26.73 -14.94 -9.16
C GLU A 29 -27.27 -14.54 -7.79
N VAL A 30 -27.59 -15.50 -6.94
CA VAL A 30 -27.96 -15.22 -5.54
C VAL A 30 -26.81 -14.50 -4.84
N LEU A 31 -25.60 -15.03 -4.92
CA LEU A 31 -24.45 -14.44 -4.24
C LEU A 31 -24.09 -13.02 -4.73
N ARG A 32 -24.35 -12.68 -6.00
CA ARG A 32 -24.17 -11.30 -6.52
C ARG A 32 -25.10 -10.29 -5.88
N ASN A 33 -26.27 -10.75 -5.41
CA ASN A 33 -27.31 -9.92 -4.79
C ASN A 33 -27.26 -9.98 -3.24
N VAL A 34 -26.28 -10.68 -2.67
CA VAL A 34 -26.07 -10.76 -1.23
C VAL A 34 -25.09 -9.66 -0.80
N GLU A 35 -25.31 -9.10 0.39
CA GLU A 35 -24.41 -8.13 1.00
C GLU A 35 -22.98 -8.67 1.11
N PHE A 36 -21.99 -7.78 0.97
CA PHE A 36 -20.59 -8.19 0.85
C PHE A 36 -20.11 -8.95 2.09
N ARG A 37 -20.54 -8.54 3.29
CA ARG A 37 -20.23 -9.21 4.56
C ARG A 37 -20.67 -10.68 4.56
N GLU A 38 -21.87 -10.95 4.08
CA GLU A 38 -22.50 -12.26 4.05
C GLU A 38 -21.78 -13.15 3.05
N ILE A 39 -21.30 -12.58 1.93
CA ILE A 39 -20.39 -13.26 1.00
C ILE A 39 -19.09 -13.68 1.70
N ILE A 40 -18.49 -12.79 2.50
CA ILE A 40 -17.26 -13.08 3.27
C ILE A 40 -17.51 -14.21 4.27
N LEU A 41 -18.53 -14.10 5.11
CA LEU A 41 -18.90 -15.11 6.10
C LEU A 41 -19.21 -16.45 5.43
N TYR A 42 -20.00 -16.44 4.35
CA TYR A 42 -20.31 -17.63 3.57
C TYR A 42 -19.05 -18.30 3.03
N SER A 43 -18.07 -17.53 2.53
CA SER A 43 -16.81 -18.06 2.01
C SER A 43 -16.02 -18.87 3.04
N LEU A 44 -16.21 -18.58 4.32
CA LEU A 44 -15.53 -19.26 5.42
C LEU A 44 -16.22 -20.58 5.80
N LEU A 45 -17.48 -20.82 5.45
CA LEU A 45 -18.23 -21.99 5.95
C LEU A 45 -17.71 -23.35 5.45
N SER A 46 -17.29 -23.45 4.19
CA SER A 46 -16.84 -24.72 3.60
C SER A 46 -15.97 -24.53 2.36
N THR A 47 -15.28 -25.59 1.93
CA THR A 47 -14.55 -25.61 0.65
C THR A 47 -15.47 -25.32 -0.55
N ASN A 48 -16.73 -25.78 -0.51
CA ASN A 48 -17.69 -25.54 -1.59
C ASN A 48 -18.13 -24.07 -1.62
N SER A 49 -18.44 -23.50 -0.45
CA SER A 49 -18.78 -22.09 -0.31
C SER A 49 -17.65 -21.18 -0.79
N LYS A 50 -16.40 -21.51 -0.41
CA LYS A 50 -15.20 -20.84 -0.93
C LYS A 50 -15.16 -20.87 -2.46
N LYS A 51 -15.32 -22.04 -3.09
CA LYS A 51 -15.31 -22.17 -4.56
C LYS A 51 -16.39 -21.32 -5.23
N ASN A 52 -17.58 -21.27 -4.65
CA ASN A 52 -18.68 -20.45 -5.16
C ASN A 52 -18.34 -18.95 -5.11
N VAL A 53 -17.81 -18.47 -3.97
CA VAL A 53 -17.42 -17.06 -3.83
C VAL A 53 -16.22 -16.71 -4.71
N THR A 54 -15.21 -17.58 -4.80
CA THR A 54 -14.08 -17.37 -5.73
C THR A 54 -14.54 -17.27 -7.19
N SER A 55 -15.62 -17.97 -7.56
CA SER A 55 -16.20 -17.89 -8.91
C SER A 55 -16.87 -16.53 -9.21
N LEU A 56 -17.15 -15.70 -8.20
CA LEU A 56 -17.61 -14.33 -8.39
C LEU A 56 -16.49 -13.40 -8.91
N ASN A 57 -15.24 -13.85 -8.85
CA ASN A 57 -14.08 -13.16 -9.42
C ASN A 57 -13.89 -11.72 -8.89
N TYR A 58 -14.18 -11.49 -7.61
CA TYR A 58 -13.79 -10.25 -6.94
C TYR A 58 -12.27 -10.12 -6.97
N LYS A 59 -11.77 -8.95 -7.38
CA LYS A 59 -10.34 -8.66 -7.45
C LYS A 59 -10.03 -7.50 -6.55
N ALA A 60 -9.27 -7.76 -5.49
CA ALA A 60 -8.67 -6.68 -4.72
C ALA A 60 -7.55 -6.05 -5.56
N TYR A 61 -7.47 -4.73 -5.51
CA TYR A 61 -6.35 -3.99 -6.06
C TYR A 61 -5.06 -4.33 -5.31
N THR A 62 -5.12 -4.35 -3.98
CA THR A 62 -3.98 -4.65 -3.12
C THR A 62 -4.41 -5.19 -1.76
N MET A 63 -3.50 -5.92 -1.11
CA MET A 63 -3.57 -6.26 0.32
C MET A 63 -2.57 -5.39 1.08
N LYS A 64 -3.05 -4.58 2.01
CA LYS A 64 -2.24 -3.68 2.84
C LYS A 64 -2.19 -4.17 4.27
N MET A 65 -0.99 -4.42 4.79
CA MET A 65 -0.73 -4.80 6.18
C MET A 65 -0.07 -3.64 6.89
N SER A 66 -0.65 -3.20 8.01
CA SER A 66 -0.09 -2.14 8.85
C SER A 66 0.25 -2.73 10.21
N PHE A 67 1.55 -2.70 10.54
CA PHE A 67 2.12 -3.13 11.81
C PHE A 67 2.23 -1.90 12.70
N ALA A 68 1.30 -1.75 13.64
CA ALA A 68 1.20 -0.64 14.58
C ALA A 68 1.40 -1.12 16.03
N SER A 69 1.76 -0.20 16.94
CA SER A 69 2.40 -0.56 18.22
C SER A 69 1.48 -1.42 19.12
N HIS A 70 0.19 -1.42 18.82
CA HIS A 70 -0.83 -2.18 19.52
C HIS A 70 -1.74 -3.03 18.62
N SER A 71 -1.51 -3.10 17.30
CA SER A 71 -2.34 -3.92 16.43
C SER A 71 -1.68 -4.25 15.09
N LEU A 72 -2.10 -5.37 14.51
CA LEU A 72 -1.92 -5.66 13.10
C LEU A 72 -3.25 -5.39 12.39
N THR A 73 -3.23 -4.47 11.43
CA THR A 73 -4.39 -4.24 10.56
C THR A 73 -4.10 -4.78 9.16
N ILE A 74 -4.99 -5.60 8.61
CA ILE A 74 -4.91 -6.11 7.24
C ILE A 74 -6.13 -5.61 6.46
N ARG A 75 -5.89 -4.95 5.33
CA ARG A 75 -6.92 -4.35 4.47
C ARG A 75 -6.84 -4.94 3.07
N PHE A 76 -7.97 -5.41 2.54
CA PHE A 76 -8.13 -5.75 1.13
C PHE A 76 -8.91 -4.62 0.46
N ILE A 77 -8.23 -3.88 -0.43
CA ILE A 77 -8.77 -2.67 -1.07
C ILE A 77 -9.27 -3.05 -2.46
N PHE A 78 -10.52 -2.72 -2.78
CA PHE A 78 -11.14 -2.99 -4.07
C PHE A 78 -11.34 -1.68 -4.82
N VAL A 79 -10.92 -1.63 -6.09
CA VAL A 79 -11.21 -0.48 -6.97
C VAL A 79 -12.56 -0.74 -7.62
N ASP A 80 -13.63 -0.26 -6.99
CA ASP A 80 -14.98 -0.20 -7.57
C ASP A 80 -15.42 1.28 -7.61
N PRO A 81 -15.67 1.86 -8.81
CA PRO A 81 -16.04 3.28 -8.96
C PRO A 81 -17.36 3.67 -8.27
N ILE A 82 -18.19 2.71 -7.88
CA ILE A 82 -19.54 2.94 -7.34
C ILE A 82 -19.58 2.63 -5.84
N LEU A 83 -18.77 1.69 -5.34
CA LEU A 83 -18.92 1.16 -3.97
C LEU A 83 -17.69 1.13 -3.08
N ASN A 84 -16.49 1.59 -3.51
CA ASN A 84 -15.27 1.66 -2.68
C ASN A 84 -15.20 0.56 -1.58
N ARG A 85 -15.26 -0.71 -2.00
CA ARG A 85 -15.34 -1.81 -1.03
C ARG A 85 -13.99 -1.97 -0.33
N LEU A 86 -14.04 -2.21 0.96
CA LEU A 86 -12.90 -2.54 1.81
C LEU A 86 -13.25 -3.79 2.62
N LEU A 87 -12.29 -4.67 2.83
CA LEU A 87 -12.34 -5.63 3.92
C LEU A 87 -11.17 -5.33 4.87
N LYS A 88 -11.45 -4.95 6.11
CA LYS A 88 -10.48 -4.72 7.17
C LYS A 88 -10.55 -5.88 8.16
N LEU A 89 -9.38 -6.37 8.55
CA LEU A 89 -9.13 -7.28 9.66
C LEU A 89 -8.29 -6.53 10.67
N GLU A 90 -8.79 -6.35 11.90
CA GLU A 90 -8.01 -5.77 12.99
C GLU A 90 -7.69 -6.83 14.03
N ILE A 91 -6.39 -7.04 14.27
CA ILE A 91 -5.87 -8.09 15.14
C ILE A 91 -5.19 -7.41 16.32
N PRO A 92 -5.77 -7.50 17.54
CA PRO A 92 -5.20 -6.90 18.74
C PRO A 92 -3.84 -7.49 19.13
N LYS A 93 -2.99 -6.66 19.76
CA LYS A 93 -1.64 -6.99 20.26
C LYS A 93 -1.59 -8.27 21.10
N ASP A 94 -2.63 -8.53 21.88
CA ASP A 94 -2.63 -9.55 22.93
C ASP A 94 -2.71 -10.99 22.37
N GLY A 95 -2.86 -11.14 21.05
CA GLY A 95 -2.95 -12.41 20.32
C GLY A 95 -1.66 -12.91 19.64
N LEU A 96 -0.48 -12.38 19.98
CA LEU A 96 0.83 -12.65 19.33
C LEU A 96 1.06 -14.10 18.84
N PHE A 97 0.78 -14.35 17.55
CA PHE A 97 1.63 -14.90 16.47
C PHE A 97 0.69 -15.36 15.34
N ILE A 98 1.11 -15.24 14.07
CA ILE A 98 0.30 -15.59 12.88
C ILE A 98 -0.19 -17.05 12.92
N ASP A 99 0.53 -17.91 13.65
CA ASP A 99 0.21 -19.32 13.90
C ASP A 99 -0.79 -19.57 15.03
N LYS A 100 -1.14 -18.55 15.82
CA LYS A 100 -2.18 -18.67 16.84
C LYS A 100 -3.55 -18.58 16.18
N LYS A 101 -4.49 -19.26 16.82
CA LYS A 101 -5.92 -19.09 16.53
C LYS A 101 -6.30 -17.62 16.68
N LEU A 102 -7.18 -17.15 15.82
CA LEU A 102 -7.78 -15.83 15.95
C LEU A 102 -8.35 -15.72 17.37
N PRO A 103 -8.01 -14.67 18.14
CA PRO A 103 -8.67 -14.46 19.42
C PRO A 103 -10.18 -14.28 19.21
N GLU A 104 -10.98 -14.67 20.21
CA GLU A 104 -12.38 -14.24 20.28
C GLU A 104 -12.38 -12.70 20.26
N GLY A 105 -13.08 -12.09 19.31
CA GLY A 105 -13.10 -10.63 19.13
C GLY A 105 -12.18 -10.06 18.03
N VAL A 106 -11.66 -10.87 17.10
CA VAL A 106 -11.12 -10.29 15.84
C VAL A 106 -12.25 -9.63 15.06
N GLU A 107 -12.12 -8.31 14.90
CA GLU A 107 -13.07 -7.48 14.19
C GLU A 107 -12.76 -7.49 12.71
N MET A 108 -13.72 -7.98 11.94
CA MET A 108 -13.79 -7.77 10.51
C MET A 108 -14.79 -6.66 10.22
N SER A 109 -14.37 -5.65 9.47
CA SER A 109 -15.27 -4.58 9.01
C SER A 109 -15.20 -4.41 7.50
N GLY A 110 -16.34 -4.13 6.89
CA GLY A 110 -16.44 -3.67 5.51
C GLY A 110 -17.06 -2.28 5.44
N ASP A 111 -16.82 -1.56 4.35
CA ASP A 111 -17.27 -0.15 4.23
C ASP A 111 -18.64 0.04 3.57
N GLY A 112 -19.32 1.07 4.10
CA GLY A 112 -20.69 1.58 3.96
C GLY A 112 -20.92 2.60 5.11
N LEU A 113 -22.01 3.40 5.15
CA LEU A 113 -22.27 4.44 6.18
C LEU A 113 -22.20 3.95 7.66
N ILE A 114 -22.15 2.63 7.87
CA ILE A 114 -21.98 1.99 9.17
C ILE A 114 -20.95 0.88 8.96
N ALA A 115 -19.79 0.98 9.61
CA ALA A 115 -18.84 -0.12 9.68
C ALA A 115 -19.54 -1.33 10.32
N VAL A 116 -19.70 -2.42 9.58
CA VAL A 116 -20.31 -3.64 10.14
C VAL A 116 -19.22 -4.54 10.69
N GLU A 117 -19.04 -4.52 12.00
CA GLU A 117 -18.16 -5.43 12.73
C GLU A 117 -18.74 -6.85 12.74
N PHE A 118 -17.89 -7.85 12.52
CA PHE A 118 -18.23 -9.22 12.83
C PHE A 118 -17.05 -9.97 13.44
N CYS A 119 -17.35 -10.74 14.49
CA CYS A 119 -16.37 -11.49 15.26
C CYS A 119 -16.09 -12.85 14.63
N SER A 120 -14.80 -13.19 14.50
CA SER A 120 -14.38 -14.55 14.22
C SER A 120 -14.76 -15.51 15.36
N THR A 121 -15.08 -16.77 15.04
CA THR A 121 -15.34 -17.84 16.03
C THR A 121 -14.07 -18.37 16.71
N GLY A 122 -12.91 -17.80 16.38
CA GLY A 122 -11.63 -18.14 17.00
C GLY A 122 -11.06 -19.51 16.61
N GLU A 123 -11.62 -20.22 15.63
CA GLU A 123 -11.16 -21.57 15.28
C GLU A 123 -9.99 -21.60 14.29
N ARG A 124 -9.79 -20.53 13.52
CA ARG A 124 -8.81 -20.46 12.41
C ARG A 124 -7.57 -19.68 12.78
N LYS A 125 -6.43 -20.02 12.18
CA LYS A 125 -5.21 -19.22 12.33
C LYS A 125 -5.28 -17.95 11.48
N ILE A 126 -4.62 -16.89 11.92
CA ILE A 126 -4.53 -15.63 11.16
C ILE A 126 -3.97 -15.88 9.76
N GLY A 127 -2.87 -16.62 9.66
CA GLY A 127 -2.25 -16.94 8.37
C GLY A 127 -3.20 -17.65 7.40
N GLU A 128 -4.06 -18.55 7.90
CA GLU A 128 -5.04 -19.28 7.09
C GLU A 128 -6.14 -18.35 6.56
N VAL A 129 -6.60 -17.41 7.38
CA VAL A 129 -7.62 -16.43 6.99
C VAL A 129 -7.06 -15.43 5.98
N VAL A 130 -5.85 -14.93 6.20
CA VAL A 130 -5.16 -14.02 5.26
C VAL A 130 -4.92 -14.73 3.93
N GLU A 131 -4.45 -15.97 3.94
CA GLU A 131 -4.22 -16.75 2.73
C GLU A 131 -5.53 -17.07 2.00
N HIS A 132 -6.60 -17.36 2.76
CA HIS A 132 -7.93 -17.57 2.18
C HIS A 132 -8.41 -16.35 1.40
N PHE A 133 -8.34 -15.15 1.98
CA PHE A 133 -8.76 -13.93 1.32
C PHE A 133 -7.81 -13.49 0.21
N SER A 134 -6.51 -13.63 0.39
CA SER A 134 -5.51 -13.29 -0.64
C SER A 134 -5.73 -14.07 -1.93
N ARG A 135 -6.02 -15.38 -1.82
CA ARG A 135 -6.38 -16.23 -2.96
C ARG A 135 -7.74 -15.86 -3.54
N MET A 136 -8.74 -15.66 -2.69
CA MET A 136 -10.10 -15.36 -3.11
C MET A 136 -10.20 -14.04 -3.88
N PHE A 137 -9.37 -13.06 -3.53
CA PHE A 137 -9.34 -11.72 -4.14
C PHE A 137 -8.20 -11.51 -5.13
N HIS A 138 -7.44 -12.55 -5.46
CA HIS A 138 -6.35 -12.51 -6.44
C HIS A 138 -5.26 -11.46 -6.15
N CYS A 139 -4.91 -11.27 -4.88
CA CYS A 139 -3.96 -10.23 -4.44
C CYS A 139 -2.72 -10.79 -3.71
N SER A 140 -2.44 -12.09 -3.79
CA SER A 140 -1.26 -12.71 -3.15
C SER A 140 0.08 -12.09 -3.54
N GLU A 141 0.19 -11.55 -4.76
CA GLU A 141 1.42 -10.89 -5.26
C GLU A 141 1.44 -9.37 -5.05
N ARG A 142 0.30 -8.76 -4.66
CA ARG A 142 0.16 -7.30 -4.48
C ARG A 142 0.01 -6.98 -3.02
N LYS A 143 1.14 -6.97 -2.33
CA LYS A 143 1.22 -6.83 -0.88
C LYS A 143 1.95 -5.56 -0.53
N GLN A 144 1.30 -4.73 0.28
CA GLN A 144 1.90 -3.55 0.88
C GLN A 144 2.09 -3.80 2.36
N MET A 145 3.27 -3.46 2.88
CA MET A 145 3.57 -3.56 4.31
C MET A 145 4.01 -2.19 4.82
N ASP A 146 3.32 -1.74 5.87
CA ASP A 146 3.55 -0.48 6.55
C ASP A 146 4.06 -0.78 7.97
N PHE A 147 5.26 -0.31 8.30
CA PHE A 147 5.84 -0.43 9.63
C PHE A 147 5.78 0.93 10.34
N HIS A 148 4.99 1.03 11.41
CA HIS A 148 4.91 2.24 12.22
C HIS A 148 6.02 2.31 13.28
N THR A 149 6.07 3.37 14.10
CA THR A 149 7.04 3.44 15.21
C THR A 149 6.75 2.40 16.29
N ASN A 150 7.79 1.91 16.99
CA ASN A 150 7.69 1.02 18.15
C ASN A 150 7.01 -0.34 17.87
N GLN A 151 7.37 -1.01 16.77
CA GLN A 151 6.81 -2.32 16.37
C GLN A 151 7.55 -3.53 16.93
N LYS A 152 8.23 -3.41 18.07
CA LYS A 152 9.14 -4.42 18.65
C LYS A 152 8.58 -5.85 18.76
N LEU A 153 7.27 -5.99 18.72
CA LEU A 153 6.58 -7.27 18.73
C LEU A 153 6.55 -8.00 17.39
N PHE A 154 6.55 -7.25 16.28
CA PHE A 154 6.46 -7.77 14.93
C PHE A 154 7.87 -7.92 14.37
N LYS A 155 8.50 -9.08 14.65
CA LYS A 155 9.83 -9.38 14.13
C LYS A 155 9.77 -9.50 12.60
N PRO A 156 10.53 -8.69 11.84
CA PRO A 156 10.51 -8.71 10.38
C PRO A 156 10.71 -10.11 9.80
N SER A 157 11.64 -10.90 10.36
CA SER A 157 11.96 -12.26 9.90
C SER A 157 10.77 -13.23 9.98
N GLN A 158 9.95 -13.13 11.03
CA GLN A 158 8.73 -13.93 11.18
C GLN A 158 7.66 -13.49 10.18
N ILE A 159 7.48 -12.18 9.99
CA ILE A 159 6.55 -11.62 9.00
C ILE A 159 6.93 -12.13 7.60
N LEU A 160 8.20 -12.08 7.24
CA LEU A 160 8.72 -12.60 5.97
C LEU A 160 8.42 -14.10 5.81
N GLN A 161 8.60 -14.89 6.86
CA GLN A 161 8.33 -16.33 6.82
C GLN A 161 6.85 -16.63 6.51
N HIS A 162 5.93 -15.86 7.09
CA HIS A 162 4.49 -16.14 6.97
C HIS A 162 3.83 -15.47 5.76
N PHE A 163 4.20 -14.23 5.45
CA PHE A 163 3.55 -13.43 4.40
C PHE A 163 4.42 -13.26 3.15
N GLY A 164 5.70 -13.62 3.20
CA GLY A 164 6.64 -13.42 2.11
C GLY A 164 7.01 -11.94 1.92
N ASN A 165 7.69 -11.66 0.80
CA ASN A 165 8.09 -10.29 0.49
C ASN A 165 6.89 -9.45 0.00
N PRO A 166 6.81 -8.16 0.39
CA PRO A 166 5.86 -7.23 -0.18
C PRO A 166 6.35 -6.66 -1.52
N SER A 167 5.41 -6.28 -2.39
CA SER A 167 5.73 -5.46 -3.56
C SER A 167 6.05 -4.01 -3.15
N THR A 168 5.43 -3.55 -2.06
CA THR A 168 5.60 -2.18 -1.54
C THR A 168 5.89 -2.21 -0.05
N LEU A 169 6.94 -1.52 0.37
CA LEU A 169 7.33 -1.39 1.77
C LEU A 169 7.35 0.10 2.16
N THR A 170 6.67 0.42 3.25
CA THR A 170 6.65 1.77 3.83
C THR A 170 7.08 1.71 5.27
N ILE A 171 8.06 2.53 5.64
CA ILE A 171 8.56 2.65 7.00
C ILE A 171 8.21 4.05 7.52
N PHE A 172 7.44 4.12 8.60
CA PHE A 172 7.12 5.37 9.30
C PHE A 172 7.95 5.55 10.58
N GLY A 173 8.73 4.53 10.97
CA GLY A 173 9.59 4.52 12.15
C GLY A 173 10.77 5.49 12.05
N ASP A 174 11.13 6.12 13.17
CA ASP A 174 12.33 6.94 13.31
C ASP A 174 13.51 6.18 13.96
N ASP A 175 13.28 4.99 14.50
CA ASP A 175 14.32 4.12 15.08
C ASP A 175 15.17 3.47 13.97
N GLU A 176 16.43 3.90 13.87
CA GLU A 176 17.37 3.44 12.84
C GLU A 176 17.71 1.95 12.95
N VAL A 177 17.68 1.38 14.16
CA VAL A 177 17.98 -0.04 14.37
C VAL A 177 16.80 -0.89 13.89
N GLU A 178 15.57 -0.49 14.24
CA GLU A 178 14.35 -1.16 13.76
C GLU A 178 14.23 -1.07 12.23
N ASN A 179 14.46 0.12 11.66
CA ASN A 179 14.41 0.35 10.22
C ASN A 179 15.46 -0.49 9.48
N SER A 180 16.67 -0.60 10.02
CA SER A 180 17.74 -1.42 9.44
C SER A 180 17.35 -2.91 9.43
N GLU A 181 16.82 -3.43 10.54
CA GLU A 181 16.35 -4.83 10.61
C GLU A 181 15.25 -5.12 9.55
N ILE A 182 14.32 -4.19 9.37
CA ILE A 182 13.26 -4.29 8.35
C ILE A 182 13.89 -4.31 6.95
N LEU A 183 14.78 -3.39 6.64
CA LEU A 183 15.40 -3.24 5.33
C LEU A 183 16.32 -4.41 4.94
N GLU A 184 17.03 -4.97 5.93
CA GLU A 184 17.86 -6.17 5.77
C GLU A 184 17.02 -7.44 5.60
N THR A 185 15.84 -7.48 6.21
CA THR A 185 14.92 -8.61 6.06
C THR A 185 14.22 -8.58 4.69
N PHE A 186 13.65 -7.44 4.31
CA PHE A 186 12.88 -7.28 3.08
C PHE A 186 13.76 -6.78 1.92
N THR A 187 14.60 -7.68 1.41
CA THR A 187 15.54 -7.36 0.32
C THR A 187 14.90 -7.34 -1.07
N ARG A 188 13.75 -8.00 -1.25
CA ARG A 188 13.03 -8.09 -2.52
C ARG A 188 11.76 -7.23 -2.48
N VAL A 189 11.92 -5.95 -2.80
CA VAL A 189 10.84 -4.96 -2.78
C VAL A 189 10.95 -4.11 -4.05
N ASP A 190 9.82 -3.87 -4.72
CA ASP A 190 9.78 -3.07 -5.94
C ASP A 190 9.69 -1.57 -5.63
N THR A 191 8.87 -1.22 -4.63
CA THR A 191 8.61 0.15 -4.20
C THR A 191 8.92 0.33 -2.72
N LEU A 192 9.79 1.28 -2.40
CA LEU A 192 10.20 1.59 -1.03
C LEU A 192 9.92 3.06 -0.68
N TYR A 193 9.26 3.28 0.45
CA TYR A 193 9.04 4.60 1.04
C TYR A 193 9.77 4.70 2.37
N LEU A 194 10.69 5.67 2.47
CA LEU A 194 11.48 5.92 3.67
C LEU A 194 11.22 7.33 4.24
N PRO A 195 11.13 7.46 5.56
CA PRO A 195 10.72 8.71 6.19
C PRO A 195 11.86 9.74 6.23
N ARG A 196 13.11 9.27 6.32
CA ARG A 196 14.34 10.07 6.40
C ARG A 196 15.56 9.28 5.93
N LYS A 197 16.75 9.88 6.01
CA LYS A 197 18.03 9.20 5.73
C LYS A 197 18.40 8.22 6.84
N ASP A 198 18.64 6.96 6.47
CA ASP A 198 19.27 5.95 7.33
C ASP A 198 20.82 6.00 7.21
N GLN A 199 21.54 5.49 8.22
CA GLN A 199 23.01 5.54 8.29
C GLN A 199 23.70 4.90 7.08
N ASP A 200 23.07 3.91 6.46
CA ASP A 200 23.58 3.16 5.32
C ASP A 200 22.83 3.46 4.02
N LEU A 201 22.40 4.72 3.84
CA LEU A 201 21.63 5.17 2.68
C LEU A 201 22.16 4.60 1.35
N GLN A 202 23.47 4.68 1.09
CA GLN A 202 24.04 4.20 -0.17
C GLN A 202 23.82 2.70 -0.40
N LYS A 203 23.85 1.86 0.64
CA LYS A 203 23.54 0.42 0.52
C LYS A 203 22.09 0.19 0.08
N ILE A 204 21.20 1.09 0.47
CA ILE A 204 19.80 1.08 0.02
C ILE A 204 19.74 1.57 -1.42
N LEU A 205 20.33 2.73 -1.73
CA LEU A 205 20.22 3.39 -3.04
C LEU A 205 20.73 2.54 -4.20
N ILE A 206 21.76 1.71 -4.00
CA ILE A 206 22.30 0.83 -5.04
C ILE A 206 21.38 -0.36 -5.41
N ARG A 207 20.36 -0.66 -4.60
CA ARG A 207 19.40 -1.73 -4.88
C ARG A 207 18.51 -1.36 -6.07
N ASN A 208 18.07 -2.38 -6.81
CA ASN A 208 17.23 -2.21 -7.98
C ASN A 208 15.77 -1.97 -7.59
N PHE A 209 15.31 -0.71 -7.59
CA PHE A 209 13.91 -0.37 -7.34
C PHE A 209 13.15 -0.01 -8.62
N ASN A 210 11.84 -0.22 -8.61
CA ASN A 210 10.93 0.43 -9.55
C ASN A 210 10.61 1.84 -9.06
N CYS A 211 10.34 2.01 -7.77
CA CYS A 211 10.10 3.31 -7.16
C CYS A 211 10.78 3.42 -5.79
N LEU A 212 11.43 4.56 -5.54
CA LEU A 212 12.08 4.87 -4.27
C LEU A 212 11.70 6.29 -3.86
N ASP A 213 11.06 6.42 -2.71
CA ASP A 213 10.55 7.68 -2.18
C ASP A 213 11.16 7.98 -0.81
N TYR A 214 11.65 9.20 -0.63
CA TYR A 214 12.29 9.70 0.58
C TYR A 214 11.63 10.98 1.08
N GLY A 215 11.55 11.14 2.40
CA GLY A 215 11.37 12.45 3.03
C GLY A 215 9.93 12.88 3.24
N PHE A 216 8.98 11.96 3.16
CA PHE A 216 7.57 12.27 3.41
C PHE A 216 7.25 12.59 4.89
N LEU A 217 8.19 12.42 5.82
CA LEU A 217 8.06 12.81 7.24
C LEU A 217 9.10 13.84 7.70
N GLY A 218 9.90 14.42 6.80
CA GLY A 218 10.83 15.49 7.15
C GLY A 218 12.05 15.61 6.24
N PRO A 219 12.95 16.55 6.55
CA PRO A 219 14.07 16.87 5.68
C PRO A 219 15.07 15.73 5.51
N VAL A 220 15.55 15.53 4.29
CA VAL A 220 16.48 14.46 3.95
C VAL A 220 17.82 15.01 3.48
N PRO A 221 18.92 14.81 4.22
CA PRO A 221 20.25 15.22 3.78
C PRO A 221 20.76 14.35 2.63
N LEU A 222 20.85 14.92 1.44
CA LEU A 222 21.33 14.22 0.24
C LEU A 222 22.61 14.89 -0.28
N SER A 223 23.63 14.07 -0.54
CA SER A 223 24.81 14.51 -1.29
C SER A 223 24.68 14.19 -2.79
N LEU A 224 25.59 14.74 -3.59
CA LEU A 224 25.70 14.36 -5.00
C LEU A 224 26.01 12.86 -5.16
N GLU A 225 26.89 12.33 -4.31
CA GLU A 225 27.27 10.91 -4.30
C GLU A 225 26.08 10.01 -4.00
N ASP A 226 25.23 10.41 -3.04
CA ASP A 226 23.98 9.69 -2.75
C ASP A 226 23.09 9.62 -4.00
N LEU A 227 22.85 10.75 -4.68
CA LEU A 227 22.08 10.77 -5.93
C LEU A 227 22.68 9.89 -7.03
N LEU A 228 24.01 9.85 -7.14
CA LEU A 228 24.70 9.01 -8.13
C LEU A 228 24.61 7.51 -7.80
N CYS A 229 24.38 7.13 -6.55
CA CYS A 229 24.12 5.75 -6.15
C CYS A 229 22.70 5.26 -6.50
N VAL A 230 21.75 6.16 -6.77
CA VAL A 230 20.33 5.80 -7.00
C VAL A 230 20.17 4.85 -8.19
N ASN A 231 19.68 3.66 -7.91
CA ASN A 231 19.43 2.60 -8.88
C ASN A 231 17.93 2.25 -8.99
N ALA A 232 17.11 3.27 -9.22
CA ALA A 232 15.66 3.16 -9.33
C ALA A 232 15.15 3.59 -10.71
N LYS A 233 13.93 3.19 -11.09
CA LYS A 233 13.24 3.75 -12.27
C LYS A 233 12.58 5.10 -11.97
N SER A 234 11.99 5.21 -10.79
CA SER A 234 11.42 6.45 -10.25
C SER A 234 12.07 6.75 -8.91
N PHE A 235 12.53 7.98 -8.73
CA PHE A 235 13.08 8.46 -7.46
C PHE A 235 12.42 9.77 -7.05
N THR A 236 11.91 9.83 -5.82
CA THR A 236 11.35 11.05 -5.23
C THR A 236 12.10 11.36 -3.94
N ALA A 237 12.51 12.62 -3.78
CA ALA A 237 13.01 13.14 -2.52
C ALA A 237 12.23 14.40 -2.15
N MET A 238 11.33 14.25 -1.18
CA MET A 238 10.66 15.36 -0.53
C MET A 238 11.62 16.00 0.48
N GLU A 239 11.58 17.32 0.59
CA GLU A 239 12.37 18.08 1.56
C GLU A 239 13.89 17.76 1.51
N ALA A 240 14.43 17.61 0.30
CA ALA A 240 15.83 17.32 0.07
C ALA A 240 16.72 18.50 0.51
N GLN A 241 17.64 18.24 1.43
CA GLN A 241 18.70 19.15 1.82
C GLN A 241 19.93 18.90 0.94
N ILE A 242 19.85 19.35 -0.31
CA ILE A 242 20.94 19.34 -1.28
C ILE A 242 21.13 20.75 -1.85
N SER A 243 22.37 21.10 -2.21
CA SER A 243 22.65 22.40 -2.81
C SER A 243 22.17 22.45 -4.26
N GLN A 244 21.63 23.60 -4.71
CA GLN A 244 21.26 23.81 -6.12
C GLN A 244 22.44 23.59 -7.09
N ARG A 245 23.68 23.79 -6.62
CA ARG A 245 24.90 23.50 -7.40
C ARG A 245 25.11 22.00 -7.58
N ASP A 246 24.88 21.20 -6.54
CA ASP A 246 24.98 19.75 -6.64
C ASP A 246 23.80 19.16 -7.42
N THR A 247 22.61 19.75 -7.33
CA THR A 247 21.49 19.44 -8.25
C THR A 247 21.89 19.70 -9.71
N ASN A 248 22.50 20.86 -10.02
CA ASN A 248 23.01 21.15 -11.38
C ASN A 248 24.07 20.13 -11.83
N ARG A 249 25.01 19.78 -10.95
CA ARG A 249 26.05 18.76 -11.24
C ARG A 249 25.42 17.41 -11.51
N PHE A 250 24.44 17.01 -10.72
CA PHE A 250 23.70 15.77 -10.91
C PHE A 250 22.99 15.77 -12.28
N PHE A 251 22.24 16.81 -12.63
CA PHE A 251 21.56 16.88 -13.93
C PHE A 251 22.53 16.77 -15.11
N LYS A 252 23.70 17.41 -15.03
CA LYS A 252 24.75 17.27 -16.05
C LYS A 252 25.26 15.84 -16.18
N LEU A 253 25.51 15.16 -15.06
CA LEU A 253 25.97 13.77 -15.05
C LEU A 253 24.89 12.80 -15.56
N TRP A 254 23.63 13.05 -15.20
CA TRP A 254 22.48 12.26 -15.65
C TRP A 254 22.26 12.39 -17.16
N ILE A 255 22.30 13.61 -17.70
CA ILE A 255 22.28 13.87 -19.15
C ILE A 255 23.45 13.17 -19.85
N ALA A 256 24.64 13.17 -19.22
CA ALA A 256 25.82 12.48 -19.75
C ALA A 256 25.76 10.94 -19.65
N GLY A 257 24.73 10.37 -19.01
CA GLY A 257 24.49 8.94 -19.00
C GLY A 257 24.47 8.27 -17.62
N SER A 258 24.68 8.99 -16.52
CA SER A 258 24.59 8.39 -15.17
C SER A 258 23.17 7.88 -14.88
N ASN A 259 23.05 6.98 -13.88
CA ASN A 259 21.77 6.43 -13.40
C ASN A 259 20.88 5.95 -14.56
N SER A 260 21.37 5.03 -15.40
CA SER A 260 20.74 4.63 -16.67
C SER A 260 19.32 4.06 -16.54
N ARG A 261 18.94 3.57 -15.35
CA ARG A 261 17.58 3.09 -15.05
C ARG A 261 16.60 4.19 -14.70
N LEU A 262 17.08 5.38 -14.34
CA LEU A 262 16.26 6.48 -13.84
C LEU A 262 15.49 7.14 -14.99
N VAL A 263 14.17 6.91 -15.00
CA VAL A 263 13.21 7.46 -15.98
C VAL A 263 12.52 8.69 -15.40
N HIS A 264 12.16 8.65 -14.12
CA HIS A 264 11.48 9.74 -13.43
C HIS A 264 12.26 10.15 -12.18
N MET A 265 12.45 11.45 -12.00
CA MET A 265 13.06 12.00 -10.79
C MET A 265 12.30 13.24 -10.34
N GLU A 266 12.04 13.31 -9.05
CA GLU A 266 11.43 14.46 -8.40
C GLU A 266 12.25 14.82 -7.15
N ILE A 267 12.63 16.10 -7.04
CA ILE A 267 13.39 16.62 -5.90
C ILE A 267 12.75 17.93 -5.46
N GLN A 268 12.17 17.94 -4.27
CA GLN A 268 11.69 19.16 -3.62
C GLN A 268 12.78 19.67 -2.66
N LEU A 269 13.38 20.82 -2.96
CA LEU A 269 14.45 21.37 -2.12
C LEU A 269 13.91 21.98 -0.82
N TRP A 270 14.46 21.56 0.32
CA TRP A 270 14.05 22.05 1.64
C TRP A 270 14.42 23.52 1.84
N GLN A 271 13.43 24.36 2.15
CA GLN A 271 13.60 25.78 2.53
C GLN A 271 14.47 26.62 1.57
N GLN A 272 14.46 26.29 0.28
CA GLN A 272 15.22 27.01 -0.73
C GLN A 272 14.30 27.70 -1.73
N VAL A 273 14.54 28.99 -1.97
CA VAL A 273 14.01 29.66 -3.16
C VAL A 273 14.82 29.16 -4.36
N LEU A 274 14.14 28.53 -5.32
CA LEU A 274 14.80 28.02 -6.52
C LEU A 274 15.34 29.18 -7.35
N ASN A 275 16.62 29.09 -7.71
CA ASN A 275 17.25 29.97 -8.68
C ASN A 275 17.54 29.15 -9.96
N PRO A 276 16.68 29.27 -10.99
CA PRO A 276 16.90 28.58 -12.26
C PRO A 276 18.29 28.84 -12.85
N GLU A 277 18.81 30.07 -12.77
CA GLU A 277 20.13 30.42 -13.31
C GLU A 277 21.29 29.61 -12.70
N VAL A 278 21.09 29.05 -11.50
CA VAL A 278 22.03 28.14 -10.85
C VAL A 278 21.75 26.68 -11.24
N ILE A 279 20.49 26.24 -11.14
CA ILE A 279 20.10 24.84 -11.32
C ILE A 279 20.30 24.38 -12.77
N ILE A 280 19.96 25.21 -13.75
CA ILE A 280 20.07 24.88 -15.18
C ILE A 280 21.31 25.49 -15.84
N LYS A 281 22.25 26.01 -15.05
CA LYS A 281 23.48 26.64 -15.58
C LYS A 281 24.25 25.69 -16.49
N GLY A 282 24.41 26.08 -17.76
CA GLY A 282 25.16 25.32 -18.76
C GLY A 282 24.49 24.00 -19.17
N ILE A 283 23.18 23.88 -18.97
CA ILE A 283 22.34 22.80 -19.50
C ILE A 283 21.49 23.40 -20.63
N PRO A 284 21.39 22.78 -21.82
CA PRO A 284 20.43 23.20 -22.83
C PRO A 284 18.99 22.98 -22.35
N TYR A 285 18.12 23.98 -22.53
CA TYR A 285 16.72 23.90 -22.10
C TYR A 285 15.80 24.68 -23.05
N VAL A 286 14.50 24.40 -22.96
CA VAL A 286 13.43 25.22 -23.55
C VAL A 286 12.64 25.86 -22.41
N ALA A 287 12.60 27.19 -22.39
CA ALA A 287 11.82 27.93 -21.40
C ALA A 287 10.34 27.94 -21.82
N ILE A 288 9.46 27.75 -20.84
CA ILE A 288 8.02 27.76 -21.04
C ILE A 288 7.43 28.95 -20.26
N PRO A 289 6.62 29.79 -20.91
CA PRO A 289 6.00 30.95 -20.26
C PRO A 289 5.14 30.56 -19.06
N GLU A 290 5.15 31.40 -18.01
CA GLU A 290 4.43 31.15 -16.75
C GLU A 290 2.90 31.07 -16.91
N ASP A 291 2.33 31.67 -17.96
CA ASP A 291 0.90 31.62 -18.26
C ASP A 291 0.46 30.32 -18.96
N VAL A 292 1.40 29.44 -19.31
CA VAL A 292 1.09 28.15 -19.95
C VAL A 292 0.91 27.07 -18.90
N GLU A 293 -0.31 26.54 -18.80
CA GLU A 293 -0.64 25.38 -17.96
C GLU A 293 -0.28 24.06 -18.66
N ARG A 294 0.33 23.14 -17.93
CA ARG A 294 0.80 21.84 -18.44
C ARG A 294 0.50 20.73 -17.45
N VAL A 295 0.19 19.54 -17.95
CA VAL A 295 0.02 18.34 -17.11
C VAL A 295 1.34 17.59 -17.08
N VAL A 296 1.82 17.26 -15.88
CA VAL A 296 3.03 16.45 -15.73
C VAL A 296 2.70 14.98 -16.00
N GLU A 297 3.21 14.47 -17.12
CA GLU A 297 3.18 13.04 -17.45
C GLU A 297 4.28 12.29 -16.67
N SER A 298 4.09 12.14 -15.35
CA SER A 298 5.02 11.40 -14.50
C SER A 298 4.41 10.10 -13.98
N SER A 299 5.23 9.07 -13.81
CA SER A 299 4.86 7.90 -12.99
C SER A 299 5.14 8.10 -11.50
N ALA A 300 5.86 9.18 -11.12
CA ALA A 300 6.14 9.53 -9.73
C ALA A 300 4.87 10.06 -9.03
N GLU A 301 4.61 9.62 -7.81
CA GLU A 301 3.30 9.76 -7.17
C GLU A 301 2.88 11.20 -6.88
N VAL A 302 3.83 12.12 -6.65
CA VAL A 302 3.52 13.48 -6.23
C VAL A 302 3.02 14.31 -7.42
N LEU A 303 3.76 14.38 -8.53
CA LEU A 303 3.36 15.21 -9.68
C LEU A 303 2.44 14.52 -10.70
N LYS A 304 2.12 13.22 -10.55
CA LYS A 304 1.30 12.51 -11.53
C LYS A 304 -0.09 13.13 -11.67
N GLY A 305 -0.37 13.67 -12.85
CA GLY A 305 -1.65 14.34 -13.14
C GLY A 305 -1.78 15.73 -12.52
N GLN A 306 -0.73 16.24 -11.87
CA GLN A 306 -0.70 17.64 -11.43
C GLN A 306 -0.57 18.58 -12.62
N ARG A 307 -1.14 19.77 -12.44
CA ARG A 307 -1.00 20.87 -13.38
C ARG A 307 0.08 21.81 -12.88
N ILE A 308 1.05 22.09 -13.72
CA ILE A 308 2.12 23.06 -13.47
C ILE A 308 1.99 24.23 -14.44
N GLN A 309 2.60 25.36 -14.09
CA GLN A 309 2.62 26.58 -14.90
C GLN A 309 4.06 26.91 -15.28
N GLY A 310 4.31 27.15 -16.57
CA GLY A 310 5.63 27.48 -17.10
C GLY A 310 6.71 26.42 -16.86
N GLY A 311 7.93 26.88 -16.58
CA GLY A 311 9.07 26.05 -16.24
C GLY A 311 10.10 25.90 -17.36
N PHE A 312 10.93 24.86 -17.26
CA PHE A 312 12.03 24.61 -18.19
C PHE A 312 12.05 23.13 -18.57
N ASP A 313 12.04 22.85 -19.87
CA ASP A 313 12.21 21.50 -20.39
C ASP A 313 13.69 21.23 -20.67
N ILE A 314 14.22 20.16 -20.07
CA ILE A 314 15.59 19.68 -20.27
C ILE A 314 15.50 18.32 -20.96
N PHE A 315 16.32 18.11 -21.99
CA PHE A 315 16.29 16.89 -22.78
C PHE A 315 17.57 16.07 -22.54
N ARG A 316 17.37 14.78 -22.29
CA ARG A 316 18.42 13.75 -22.34
C ARG A 316 18.33 13.08 -23.71
N ASN A 317 19.43 13.06 -24.45
CA ASN A 317 19.56 12.35 -25.72
C ASN A 317 19.63 10.83 -25.51
#